data_AF-A0A7T0BV03-F1
#
_entry.id   AF-A0A7T0BV03-F1
#
_cell.length_a   1.000
_cell.length_b   1.000
_cell.length_c   1.000
_cell.angle_alpha   90.00
_cell.angle_beta   90.00
_cell.angle_gamma   90.00
#
_symmetry.space_group_name_H-M   'P 1'
#
loop_
_entity.id
_entity.type
_entity.pdbx_description
1 polymer ?
#
loop_
_entity_poly.entity_id
_entity_poly.type
_entity_poly.pdbx_seq_one_letter_code
_entity_poly.pdbx_strand_id
1 'polypeptide(L)'
;MTERNHSPQLSKPQAKKILEAAAADSSRVHFSEHAFFRMEEREITATQVLRILGTGQITEGPVWSVPHGSWELTVRGFDSGAVVTLPVAIEQDQTGVIIVTVF
;
A
#
# COMPACT_ATOMS: atom_id res chain seq x y z
N MET A 1 9.83 -27.97 23.39
CA MET A 1 10.32 -26.59 23.26
C MET A 1 9.98 -26.16 21.84
N THR A 2 8.81 -25.55 21.66
CA THR A 2 8.34 -25.10 20.34
C THR A 2 8.36 -23.59 20.40
N GLU A 3 9.43 -23.00 19.88
CA GLU A 3 9.54 -21.56 19.70
C GLU A 3 8.38 -21.10 18.82
N ARG A 4 7.49 -20.31 19.43
CA ARG A 4 6.44 -19.58 18.73
C ARG A 4 7.15 -18.64 17.77
N ASN A 5 7.09 -18.95 16.48
CA ASN A 5 7.56 -18.07 15.42
C ASN A 5 6.66 -16.82 15.41
N HIS A 6 7.04 -15.83 16.20
CA HIS A 6 6.36 -14.54 16.25
C HIS A 6 6.91 -13.73 15.08
N SER A 7 6.34 -13.92 13.89
CA SER A 7 6.58 -13.00 12.78
C SER A 7 6.33 -11.58 13.30
N PRO A 8 7.28 -10.64 13.20
CA PRO A 8 7.07 -9.30 13.75
C PRO A 8 5.88 -8.66 13.04
N GLN A 9 4.82 -8.40 13.81
CA GLN A 9 3.62 -7.73 13.31
C GLN A 9 4.00 -6.35 12.77
N LEU A 10 3.64 -6.04 11.52
CA LEU A 10 3.89 -4.72 10.95
C LEU A 10 2.96 -3.69 11.61
N SER A 11 3.53 -2.74 12.34
CA SER A 11 2.75 -1.66 12.97
C SER A 11 2.37 -0.57 11.95
N LYS A 12 1.29 0.18 12.22
CA LYS A 12 0.89 1.35 11.40
C LYS A 12 2.02 2.36 11.20
N PRO A 13 2.80 2.77 12.22
CA PRO A 13 3.92 3.68 12.02
C PRO A 13 5.03 3.12 11.13
N GLN A 14 5.34 1.81 11.24
CA GLN A 14 6.32 1.16 10.37
C GLN A 14 5.82 1.09 8.93
N ALA A 15 4.57 0.68 8.72
CA ALA A 15 3.95 0.68 7.40
C ALA A 15 3.99 2.09 6.78
N LYS A 16 3.62 3.12 7.53
CA LYS A 16 3.66 4.52 7.05
C LYS A 16 5.06 4.92 6.55
N LYS A 17 6.12 4.58 7.27
CA LYS A 17 7.51 4.83 6.83
C LYS A 17 7.86 4.09 5.53
N ILE A 18 7.37 2.87 5.35
CA ILE A 18 7.55 2.10 4.11
C ILE A 18 6.84 2.80 2.95
N LEU A 19 5.59 3.24 3.15
CA LEU A 19 4.82 3.96 2.13
C LEU A 19 5.49 5.29 1.75
N GLU A 20 5.95 6.07 2.73
CA GLU A 20 6.66 7.34 2.51
C GLU A 20 7.96 7.12 1.70
N ALA A 21 8.72 6.07 2.03
CA ALA A 21 9.94 5.75 1.32
C ALA A 21 9.70 5.22 -0.11
N ALA A 22 8.60 4.50 -0.34
CA ALA A 22 8.21 4.06 -1.68
C ALA A 22 7.61 5.20 -2.51
N ALA A 23 6.90 6.15 -1.89
CA ALA A 23 6.42 7.36 -2.56
C ALA A 23 7.57 8.24 -3.07
N ALA A 24 8.68 8.28 -2.32
CA ALA A 24 9.89 9.02 -2.70
C ALA A 24 10.72 8.33 -3.80
N ASP A 25 10.57 7.02 -3.97
CA ASP A 25 11.24 6.22 -4.98
C ASP A 25 10.22 5.36 -5.72
N SER A 26 9.66 5.92 -6.80
CA SER A 26 8.59 5.29 -7.58
C SER A 26 8.99 3.94 -8.19
N SER A 27 10.29 3.61 -8.28
CA SER A 27 10.74 2.30 -8.75
C SER A 27 10.33 1.15 -7.83
N ARG A 28 9.94 1.47 -6.59
CA ARG A 28 9.46 0.53 -5.58
C ARG A 28 7.94 0.33 -5.65
N VAL A 29 7.21 1.10 -6.45
CA VAL A 29 5.75 1.01 -6.55
C VAL A 29 5.38 0.25 -7.82
N HIS A 30 4.66 -0.85 -7.67
CA HIS A 30 4.22 -1.68 -8.78
C HIS A 30 2.70 -1.77 -8.81
N PHE A 31 2.12 -1.38 -9.93
CA PHE A 31 0.69 -1.48 -10.17
C PHE A 31 0.38 -2.84 -10.75
N SER A 32 -0.59 -3.56 -10.15
CA SER A 32 -1.12 -4.76 -10.78
C SER A 32 -1.91 -4.40 -12.03
N GLU A 33 -2.16 -5.35 -12.91
CA GLU A 33 -3.05 -5.14 -14.07
C GLU A 33 -4.43 -4.64 -13.62
N HIS A 34 -4.97 -5.23 -12.55
CA HIS A 34 -6.23 -4.77 -11.95
C HIS A 34 -6.14 -3.32 -11.44
N ALA A 35 -5.00 -2.90 -10.86
CA ALA A 35 -4.76 -1.53 -10.45
C ALA A 35 -4.91 -0.54 -11.61
N PHE A 36 -4.28 -0.86 -12.75
CA PHE A 36 -4.27 0.01 -13.92
C PHE A 36 -5.68 0.22 -14.47
N PHE A 37 -6.47 -0.84 -14.65
CA PHE A 37 -7.85 -0.73 -15.11
C PHE A 37 -8.69 0.17 -14.19
N ARG A 38 -8.53 0.02 -12.88
CA ARG A 38 -9.28 0.78 -11.88
C ARG A 38 -8.83 2.23 -11.77
N MET A 39 -7.55 2.49 -12.01
CA MET A 39 -7.00 3.84 -12.13
C MET A 39 -7.55 4.55 -13.37
N GLU A 40 -7.62 3.85 -14.51
CA GLU A 40 -8.21 4.38 -15.75
C GLU A 40 -9.70 4.70 -15.57
N GLU A 41 -10.50 3.78 -15.00
CA GLU A 41 -11.93 4.00 -14.73
C GLU A 41 -12.22 5.21 -13.84
N ARG A 42 -11.27 5.61 -12.99
CA ARG A 42 -11.43 6.67 -11.98
C ARG A 42 -10.63 7.92 -12.28
N GLU A 43 -9.96 7.97 -13.44
CA GLU A 43 -9.06 9.06 -13.83
C GLU A 43 -7.97 9.34 -12.77
N ILE A 44 -7.50 8.28 -12.08
CA ILE A 44 -6.46 8.35 -11.06
C ILE A 44 -5.09 8.14 -11.72
N THR A 45 -4.21 9.12 -11.60
CA THR A 45 -2.84 9.03 -12.13
C THR A 45 -1.88 8.39 -11.13
N ALA A 46 -0.78 7.82 -11.64
CA ALA A 46 0.30 7.30 -10.79
C ALA A 46 0.87 8.38 -9.86
N THR A 47 0.96 9.63 -10.31
CA THR A 47 1.41 10.77 -9.49
C THR A 47 0.49 11.01 -8.28
N GLN A 48 -0.83 10.87 -8.46
CA GLN A 48 -1.78 11.01 -7.35
C GLN A 48 -1.62 9.87 -6.36
N VAL A 49 -1.46 8.64 -6.86
CA VAL A 49 -1.16 7.48 -6.02
C VAL A 49 0.09 7.73 -5.18
N LEU A 50 1.22 8.09 -5.80
CA LEU A 50 2.47 8.36 -5.09
C LEU A 50 2.30 9.45 -4.02
N ARG A 51 1.57 10.53 -4.33
CA ARG A 51 1.28 11.58 -3.36
C ARG A 51 0.47 11.07 -2.17
N ILE A 52 -0.55 10.25 -2.41
CA ILE A 52 -1.39 9.67 -1.35
C ILE A 52 -0.60 8.64 -0.54
N LEU A 53 0.29 7.85 -1.14
CA LEU A 53 1.16 6.94 -0.39
C LEU A 53 2.06 7.72 0.60
N GLY A 54 2.56 8.88 0.20
CA GLY A 54 3.41 9.73 1.06
C GLY A 54 2.66 10.57 2.10
N THR A 55 1.41 10.97 1.84
CA THR A 55 0.69 11.95 2.67
C THR A 55 -0.61 11.43 3.30
N GLY A 56 -1.12 10.30 2.81
CA GLY A 56 -2.38 9.72 3.23
C GLY A 56 -2.34 9.06 4.61
N GLN A 57 -3.51 8.62 5.06
CA GLN A 57 -3.69 7.96 6.35
C GLN A 57 -4.08 6.50 6.18
N ILE A 58 -3.46 5.63 6.97
CA ILE A 58 -3.82 4.20 7.03
C ILE A 58 -5.14 4.05 7.80
N THR A 59 -6.23 3.77 7.09
CA THR A 59 -7.57 3.60 7.67
C THR A 59 -7.81 2.16 8.14
N GLU A 60 -7.23 1.17 7.45
CA GLU A 60 -7.38 -0.25 7.75
C GLU A 60 -6.01 -0.97 7.69
N GLY A 61 -5.85 -2.03 8.48
CA GLY A 61 -4.59 -2.78 8.58
C GLY A 61 -3.44 -2.03 9.27
N PRO A 62 -2.18 -2.50 9.13
CA PRO A 62 -1.76 -3.65 8.31
C PRO A 62 -2.25 -5.01 8.85
N VAL A 63 -2.72 -5.88 7.96
CA VAL A 63 -3.11 -7.28 8.25
C VAL A 63 -2.28 -8.23 7.40
N TRP A 64 -1.78 -9.31 7.99
CA TRP A 64 -1.03 -10.30 7.25
C TRP A 64 -1.96 -11.17 6.40
N SER A 65 -1.67 -11.26 5.12
CA SER A 65 -2.38 -12.09 4.15
C SER A 65 -1.59 -13.35 3.88
N VAL A 66 -1.99 -14.46 4.52
CA VAL A 66 -1.36 -15.78 4.31
C VAL A 66 -1.39 -16.22 2.83
N PRO A 67 -2.49 -16.05 2.08
CA PRO A 67 -2.53 -16.46 0.67
C PRO A 67 -1.60 -15.65 -0.23
N HIS A 68 -1.36 -14.38 0.10
CA HIS A 68 -0.60 -13.45 -0.74
C HIS A 68 0.83 -13.22 -0.25
N GLY A 69 1.18 -13.64 0.96
CA GLY A 69 2.52 -13.41 1.52
C GLY A 69 2.83 -11.92 1.71
N SER A 70 1.81 -11.12 2.00
CA SER A 70 1.91 -9.66 2.06
C SER A 70 1.15 -9.07 3.24
N TRP A 71 1.54 -7.86 3.65
CA TRP A 71 0.78 -7.03 4.56
C TRP A 71 -0.21 -6.17 3.76
N GLU A 72 -1.51 -6.38 3.98
CA GLU A 72 -2.57 -5.61 3.34
C GLU A 72 -3.05 -4.48 4.26
N LEU A 73 -3.23 -3.29 3.68
CA LEU A 73 -3.73 -2.11 4.36
C LEU A 73 -4.49 -1.20 3.39
N THR A 74 -5.24 -0.26 3.93
CA THR A 74 -5.96 0.75 3.13
C THR A 74 -5.44 2.13 3.48
N VAL A 75 -5.03 2.91 2.47
CA VAL A 75 -4.59 4.30 2.61
C VAL A 75 -5.66 5.21 2.01
N ARG A 76 -6.10 6.21 2.77
CA ARG A 76 -7.04 7.22 2.29
C ARG A 76 -6.35 8.58 2.23
N GLY A 77 -6.52 9.26 1.10
CA GLY A 77 -6.00 10.61 0.89
C GLY A 77 -7.03 11.49 0.19
N PHE A 78 -6.80 12.80 0.22
CA PHE A 78 -7.55 13.76 -0.56
C PHE A 78 -6.63 14.34 -1.62
N ASP A 79 -7.03 14.24 -2.88
CA ASP A 79 -6.26 14.76 -3.99
C ASP A 79 -7.19 15.32 -5.08
N SER A 80 -6.83 16.48 -5.64
CA SER A 80 -7.54 17.09 -6.77
C SER A 80 -9.07 17.22 -6.58
N GLY A 81 -9.51 17.48 -5.35
CA GLY A 81 -10.93 17.64 -5.03
C GLY A 81 -11.67 16.34 -4.69
N ALA A 82 -11.02 15.19 -4.78
CA ALA A 82 -11.61 13.88 -4.54
C ALA A 82 -10.93 13.13 -3.40
N VAL A 83 -11.71 12.33 -2.68
CA VAL A 83 -11.16 11.33 -1.77
C VAL A 83 -10.76 10.13 -2.61
N VAL A 84 -9.53 9.69 -2.42
CA VAL A 84 -8.99 8.48 -3.06
C VAL A 84 -8.65 7.47 -1.97
N THR A 85 -9.12 6.24 -2.16
CA THR A 85 -8.89 5.11 -1.27
C THR A 85 -8.04 4.08 -2.00
N LEU A 86 -6.88 3.77 -1.45
CA LEU A 86 -5.87 2.89 -2.01
C LEU A 86 -5.67 1.67 -1.10
N PRO A 87 -6.31 0.54 -1.38
CA PRO A 87 -5.83 -0.77 -0.94
C PRO A 87 -4.36 -0.96 -1.36
N VAL A 88 -3.50 -1.38 -0.43
CA VAL A 88 -2.06 -1.52 -0.59
C VAL A 88 -1.62 -2.86 -0.01
N ALA A 89 -0.87 -3.65 -0.79
CA ALA A 89 -0.14 -4.81 -0.29
C ALA A 89 1.36 -4.48 -0.21
N ILE A 90 2.00 -4.76 0.94
CA ILE A 90 3.45 -4.66 1.18
C ILE A 90 4.03 -6.06 1.30
N GLU A 91 4.91 -6.44 0.38
CA GLU A 91 5.57 -7.76 0.42
C GLU A 91 6.49 -7.93 1.64
N GLN A 92 6.58 -9.16 2.15
CA GLN A 92 7.38 -9.49 3.34
C GLN A 92 8.90 -9.35 3.11
N ASP A 93 9.36 -9.74 1.92
CA ASP A 93 10.77 -10.07 1.70
C ASP A 93 11.49 -9.10 0.75
N GLN A 94 10.79 -8.19 0.07
CA GLN A 94 11.41 -7.28 -0.90
C GLN A 94 10.84 -5.87 -0.83
N THR A 95 11.65 -4.98 -0.24
CA THR A 95 11.82 -3.57 -0.63
C THR A 95 10.59 -2.69 -0.88
N GLY A 96 9.39 -3.04 -0.43
CA GLY A 96 8.23 -2.14 -0.44
C GLY A 96 7.50 -2.04 -1.79
N VAL A 97 7.33 -3.17 -2.48
CA VAL A 97 6.32 -3.30 -3.53
C VAL A 97 4.97 -2.93 -2.93
N ILE A 98 4.32 -1.90 -3.47
CA ILE A 98 2.98 -1.43 -3.09
C ILE A 98 2.04 -1.73 -4.25
N ILE A 99 1.20 -2.75 -4.09
CA ILE A 99 0.14 -3.06 -5.06
C ILE A 99 -1.10 -2.26 -4.71
N VAL A 100 -1.46 -1.30 -5.57
CA VAL A 100 -2.64 -0.47 -5.37
C VAL A 100 -3.87 -1.08 -6.04
N THR A 101 -4.76 -1.79 -5.33
CA THR A 101 -6.06 -2.15 -5.93
C THR A 101 -7.07 -1.04 -5.62
N VAL A 102 -8.01 -0.73 -6.50
CA VAL A 102 -9.03 0.32 -6.22
C VAL A 102 -10.40 -0.30 -6.45
N PHE A 103 -11.04 -0.90 -5.43
CA PHE A 103 -12.42 -1.41 -5.54
C PHE A 103 -13.45 -0.30 -5.64
#